data_AF-A0A077PPA6-F1
#
_entry.id   AF-A0A077PPA6-F1
#
_cell.length_a   1.000
_cell.length_b   1.000
_cell.length_c   1.000
_cell.angle_alpha   90.00
_cell.angle_beta   90.00
_cell.angle_gamma   90.00
#
_symmetry.space_group_name_H-M   'P 1'
#
loop_
_entity.id
_entity.type
_entity.pdbx_description
1 polymer ?
#
loop_
_entity_poly.entity_id
_entity_poly.type
_entity_poly.pdbx_seq_one_letter_code
_entity_poly.pdbx_strand_id
1 'polypeptide(L)'
;MSKAAEAGARLTVALKEIPLSLRTWRRWQKSPEDRRPLAVRPKSANRLTPEEEQQILAVCHQPEYASLPPSQIVPRLADNGVYLACESTFYRVLRRQGEVHHRGRKGTAHKRGKPTAWEATAPNQLWAWDITWLPSTVKGR
;
A
#
# COMPACT_ATOMS: atom_id res chain seq x y z
N MET A 1 -34.55 -10.75 18.69
CA MET A 1 -34.31 -9.31 18.92
C MET A 1 -35.53 -8.60 19.49
N SER A 2 -36.75 -8.75 18.91
CA SER A 2 -37.95 -8.10 19.47
C SER A 2 -38.33 -8.63 20.85
N LYS A 3 -38.22 -9.95 21.09
CA LYS A 3 -38.56 -10.59 22.38
C LYS A 3 -37.88 -9.99 23.62
N ALA A 4 -36.63 -9.54 23.55
CA ALA A 4 -35.92 -8.96 24.70
C ALA A 4 -36.30 -7.49 24.97
N ALA A 5 -36.59 -6.73 23.92
CA ALA A 5 -37.10 -5.36 24.04
C ALA A 5 -38.59 -5.34 24.42
N GLU A 6 -39.38 -6.30 23.94
CA GLU A 6 -40.77 -6.55 24.34
C GLU A 6 -40.88 -6.96 25.82
N ALA A 7 -39.86 -7.66 26.35
CA ALA A 7 -39.73 -7.98 27.77
C ALA A 7 -39.24 -6.80 28.64
N GLY A 8 -39.18 -5.57 28.11
CA GLY A 8 -38.89 -4.35 28.87
C GLY A 8 -37.40 -4.00 29.03
N ALA A 9 -36.48 -4.75 28.43
CA ALA A 9 -35.06 -4.44 28.50
C ALA A 9 -34.72 -3.18 27.66
N ARG A 10 -33.86 -2.31 28.22
CA ARG A 10 -33.34 -1.15 27.46
C ARG A 10 -32.59 -1.66 26.23
N LEU A 11 -33.03 -1.21 25.06
CA LEU A 11 -32.49 -1.57 23.75
C LEU A 11 -30.96 -1.42 23.64
N THR A 12 -30.39 -0.44 24.33
CA THR A 12 -28.94 -0.21 24.40
C THR A 12 -28.17 -1.33 25.07
N VAL A 13 -28.78 -2.02 26.04
CA VAL A 13 -28.18 -3.17 26.74
C VAL A 13 -28.24 -4.41 25.86
N ALA A 14 -29.39 -4.67 25.22
CA ALA A 14 -29.56 -5.80 24.31
C ALA A 14 -28.65 -5.71 23.06
N LEU A 15 -28.28 -4.50 22.64
CA LEU A 15 -27.38 -4.28 21.50
C LEU A 15 -25.89 -4.42 21.80
N LYS A 16 -25.46 -4.54 23.07
CA LYS A 16 -24.04 -4.78 23.40
C LYS A 16 -23.55 -6.17 22.98
N GLU A 17 -24.45 -7.14 22.92
CA GLU A 17 -24.15 -8.53 22.57
C GLU A 17 -23.98 -8.76 21.05
N ILE A 18 -24.18 -7.73 20.22
CA ILE A 18 -24.09 -7.83 18.76
C ILE A 18 -23.17 -6.73 18.24
N PRO A 19 -22.38 -6.98 17.18
CA PRO A 19 -21.64 -5.95 16.46
C PRO A 19 -22.55 -5.04 15.60
N LEU A 20 -23.65 -4.54 16.18
CA LEU A 20 -24.57 -3.61 15.53
C LEU A 20 -24.76 -2.36 16.38
N SER A 21 -24.55 -1.19 15.77
CA SER A 21 -24.83 0.07 16.45
C SER A 21 -26.33 0.32 16.56
N LEU A 22 -26.73 1.07 17.59
CA LEU A 22 -28.11 1.54 17.80
C LEU A 22 -28.68 2.27 16.57
N ARG A 23 -27.85 3.05 15.87
CA ARG A 23 -28.26 3.75 14.63
C ARG A 23 -28.58 2.78 13.51
N THR A 24 -27.76 1.74 13.32
CA THR A 24 -28.00 0.70 12.31
C THR A 24 -29.28 -0.08 12.61
N TRP A 25 -29.50 -0.46 13.87
CA TRP A 25 -30.70 -1.18 14.29
C TRP A 25 -31.98 -0.37 14.06
N ARG A 26 -32.00 0.91 14.47
CA ARG A 26 -33.16 1.80 14.24
C ARG A 26 -33.45 2.02 12.74
N ARG A 27 -32.41 2.07 11.91
CA ARG A 27 -32.57 2.18 10.45
C ARG A 27 -33.18 0.91 9.85
N TRP A 28 -32.81 -0.26 10.37
CA TRP A 28 -33.33 -1.55 9.94
C TRP A 28 -34.73 -1.88 10.49
N GLN A 29 -35.20 -1.21 11.55
CA GLN A 29 -36.62 -1.30 11.92
C GLN A 29 -37.56 -0.89 10.78
N LYS A 30 -37.14 0.04 9.91
CA LYS A 30 -37.90 0.47 8.73
C LYS A 30 -37.66 -0.41 7.49
N SER A 31 -36.65 -1.28 7.51
CA SER A 31 -36.28 -2.12 6.37
C SER A 31 -35.71 -3.44 6.88
N PRO A 32 -36.44 -4.56 6.75
CA PRO A 32 -36.13 -5.82 7.44
C PRO A 32 -34.86 -6.55 6.97
N GLU A 33 -34.21 -6.07 5.90
CA GLU A 33 -33.03 -6.72 5.31
C GLU A 33 -31.78 -5.85 5.36
N ASP A 34 -30.61 -6.49 5.56
CA ASP A 34 -29.31 -5.82 5.49
C ASP A 34 -29.00 -5.43 4.03
N ARG A 35 -29.27 -4.17 3.68
CA ARG A 35 -28.96 -3.61 2.35
C ARG A 35 -27.51 -3.15 2.18
N ARG A 36 -26.62 -3.32 3.17
CA ARG A 36 -25.20 -2.93 3.03
C ARG A 36 -24.46 -3.70 1.92
N PRO A 37 -24.67 -5.02 1.74
CA PRO A 37 -24.05 -5.77 0.64
C PRO A 37 -24.62 -5.39 -0.73
N LEU A 38 -25.91 -5.01 -0.77
CA LEU A 38 -26.66 -4.67 -1.99
C LEU A 38 -26.60 -3.17 -2.33
N ALA A 39 -25.86 -2.37 -1.55
CA ALA A 39 -25.78 -0.94 -1.75
C ALA A 39 -25.04 -0.64 -3.06
N VAL A 40 -25.78 -0.20 -4.09
CA VAL A 40 -25.20 0.29 -5.33
C VAL A 40 -24.41 1.57 -5.03
N ARG A 41 -23.09 1.48 -5.15
CA ARG A 41 -22.20 2.64 -5.02
C ARG A 41 -22.04 3.27 -6.40
N PRO A 42 -22.52 4.50 -6.63
CA PRO A 42 -22.30 5.16 -7.92
C PRO A 42 -20.79 5.33 -8.13
N LYS A 43 -20.37 5.27 -9.41
CA LYS A 43 -18.98 5.62 -9.76
C LYS A 43 -18.75 7.08 -9.36
N SER A 44 -17.62 7.37 -8.73
CA SER A 44 -17.26 8.74 -8.37
C SER A 44 -17.11 9.59 -9.63
N ALA A 45 -17.57 10.84 -9.59
CA ALA A 45 -17.45 11.79 -10.71
C ALA A 45 -15.98 12.00 -11.13
N ASN A 46 -15.05 11.98 -10.17
CA ASN A 46 -13.61 12.20 -10.42
C ASN A 46 -12.86 10.92 -10.84
N ARG A 47 -13.57 9.90 -11.32
CA ARG A 47 -12.94 8.66 -11.79
C ARG A 47 -12.37 8.93 -13.18
N LEU A 48 -11.08 8.63 -13.37
CA LEU A 48 -10.46 8.71 -14.70
C LEU A 48 -11.25 7.88 -15.71
N THR A 49 -11.44 8.44 -16.89
CA THR A 49 -11.99 7.68 -18.02
C THR A 49 -10.94 6.73 -18.58
N PRO A 50 -11.35 5.66 -19.28
CA PRO A 50 -10.41 4.76 -19.94
C PRO A 50 -9.43 5.48 -20.88
N GLU A 51 -9.91 6.53 -21.56
CA GLU A 51 -9.12 7.33 -22.49
C GLU A 51 -8.02 8.13 -21.77
N GLU A 52 -8.34 8.74 -20.63
CA GLU A 52 -7.37 9.43 -19.77
C GLU A 52 -6.32 8.46 -19.21
N GLU A 53 -6.73 7.25 -18.80
CA GLU A 53 -5.79 6.21 -18.35
C GLU A 53 -4.86 5.78 -19.47
N GLN A 54 -5.37 5.63 -20.70
CA GLN A 54 -4.58 5.30 -21.88
C GLN A 54 -3.57 6.41 -22.21
N GLN A 55 -3.97 7.68 -22.10
CA GLN A 55 -3.08 8.81 -22.35
C GLN A 55 -1.91 8.86 -21.35
N ILE A 56 -2.19 8.59 -20.07
CA ILE A 56 -1.15 8.49 -19.03
C ILE A 56 -0.16 7.36 -19.36
N LEU A 57 -0.66 6.19 -19.76
CA LEU A 57 0.18 5.06 -20.14
C LEU A 57 1.02 5.36 -21.38
N ALA A 58 0.43 5.97 -22.39
CA ALA A 58 1.12 6.36 -23.62
C ALA A 58 2.31 7.29 -23.30
N VAL A 59 2.13 8.26 -22.40
CA VAL A 59 3.22 9.14 -21.96
C VAL A 59 4.28 8.38 -21.19
N CYS A 60 3.91 7.50 -20.25
CA CYS A 60 4.87 6.68 -19.52
C CYS A 60 5.70 5.77 -20.45
N HIS A 61 5.14 5.30 -21.56
CA HIS A 61 5.80 4.42 -22.53
C HIS A 61 6.61 5.17 -23.59
N GLN A 62 6.57 6.50 -23.62
CA GLN A 62 7.44 7.26 -24.52
C GLN A 62 8.92 7.05 -24.15
N PRO A 63 9.83 7.00 -25.14
CA PRO A 63 11.24 6.70 -24.91
C PRO A 63 11.92 7.67 -23.94
N GLU A 64 11.47 8.93 -23.89
CA GLU A 64 11.97 9.95 -22.96
C GLU A 64 11.63 9.64 -21.49
N TYR A 65 10.49 9.01 -21.23
CA TYR A 65 9.92 8.79 -19.89
C TYR A 65 9.98 7.34 -19.43
N ALA A 66 10.20 6.38 -20.33
CA ALA A 66 10.15 4.94 -20.07
C ALA A 66 11.07 4.46 -18.93
N SER A 67 12.20 5.14 -18.71
CA SER A 67 13.15 4.80 -17.64
C SER A 67 12.96 5.62 -16.36
N LEU A 68 12.02 6.55 -16.34
CA LEU A 68 11.84 7.52 -15.26
C LEU A 68 10.64 7.12 -14.37
N PRO A 69 10.73 7.32 -13.05
CA PRO A 69 9.60 7.14 -12.16
C PRO A 69 8.58 8.27 -12.35
N PRO A 70 7.30 8.05 -11.98
CA PRO A 70 6.27 9.10 -11.97
C PRO A 70 6.67 10.37 -11.21
N SER A 71 7.49 10.27 -10.17
CA SER A 71 8.02 11.40 -9.41
C SER A 71 8.90 12.35 -10.24
N GLN A 72 9.45 11.88 -11.35
CA GLN A 72 10.25 12.67 -12.30
C GLN A 72 9.47 13.03 -13.56
N ILE A 73 8.55 12.15 -14.00
CA ILE A 73 7.72 12.40 -15.19
C ILE A 73 6.78 13.58 -14.94
N VAL A 74 6.07 13.61 -13.81
CA VAL A 74 5.05 14.65 -13.54
C VAL A 74 5.65 16.06 -13.51
N PRO A 75 6.78 16.34 -12.83
CA PRO A 75 7.43 17.64 -12.91
C PRO A 75 7.86 18.03 -14.33
N ARG A 76 8.44 17.10 -15.11
CA ARG A 76 8.85 17.38 -16.50
C ARG A 76 7.68 17.72 -17.41
N LEU A 77 6.54 17.04 -17.24
CA LEU A 77 5.32 17.38 -17.96
C LEU A 77 4.83 18.78 -17.58
N ALA A 78 4.89 19.13 -16.29
CA ALA A 78 4.54 20.46 -15.82
C ALA A 78 5.47 21.55 -16.36
N ASP A 79 6.78 21.28 -16.46
CA ASP A 79 7.75 22.18 -17.08
C ASP A 79 7.41 22.44 -18.56
N ASN A 80 6.86 21.43 -19.25
CA ASN A 80 6.34 21.54 -20.62
C ASN A 80 4.92 22.11 -20.70
N GLY A 81 4.33 22.55 -19.59
CA GLY A 81 2.97 23.11 -19.53
C GLY A 81 1.83 22.08 -19.67
N VAL A 82 2.14 20.78 -19.57
CA VAL A 82 1.17 19.69 -19.73
C VAL A 82 0.81 19.10 -18.37
N TYR A 83 -0.47 19.14 -18.01
CA TYR A 83 -0.98 18.49 -16.81
C TYR A 83 -2.01 17.41 -17.16
N LEU A 84 -1.66 16.15 -16.91
CA LEU A 84 -2.57 15.01 -17.09
C LEU A 84 -3.22 14.59 -15.77
N ALA A 85 -2.39 14.37 -14.74
CA ALA A 85 -2.85 13.97 -13.42
C ALA A 85 -1.74 14.15 -12.37
N CYS A 86 -2.10 14.03 -11.10
CA CYS A 86 -1.13 14.03 -10.01
C CYS A 86 -0.30 12.73 -9.95
N GLU A 87 0.87 12.80 -9.31
CA GLU A 87 1.80 11.67 -9.16
C GLU A 87 1.14 10.39 -8.59
N SER A 88 0.27 10.53 -7.59
CA SER A 88 -0.43 9.40 -6.98
C SER A 88 -1.37 8.69 -7.96
N THR A 89 -1.92 9.43 -8.93
CA THR A 89 -2.75 8.86 -10.00
C THR A 89 -1.90 8.12 -11.01
N PHE A 90 -0.74 8.63 -11.42
CA PHE A 90 0.22 7.90 -12.27
C PHE A 90 0.59 6.55 -11.63
N TYR A 91 0.98 6.54 -10.35
CA TYR A 91 1.26 5.29 -9.66
C TYR A 91 0.04 4.37 -9.56
N ARG A 92 -1.18 4.90 -9.45
CA ARG A 92 -2.40 4.07 -9.43
C ARG A 92 -2.67 3.41 -10.77
N VAL A 93 -2.47 4.14 -11.88
CA VAL A 93 -2.62 3.62 -13.25
C VAL A 93 -1.56 2.56 -13.54
N LEU A 94 -0.28 2.85 -13.29
CA LEU A 94 0.81 1.89 -13.50
C LEU A 94 0.65 0.64 -12.62
N ARG A 95 0.17 0.77 -11.37
CA ARG A 95 -0.12 -0.38 -10.50
C ARG A 95 -1.21 -1.28 -11.05
N ARG A 96 -2.23 -0.72 -11.73
CA ARG A 96 -3.29 -1.52 -12.36
C ARG A 96 -2.78 -2.33 -13.56
N GLN A 97 -1.79 -1.80 -14.28
CA GLN A 97 -1.12 -2.52 -15.37
C GLN A 97 0.00 -3.45 -14.88
N GLY A 98 0.32 -3.44 -13.58
CA GLY A 98 1.38 -4.26 -13.01
C GLY A 98 2.80 -3.75 -13.29
N GLU A 99 2.96 -2.55 -13.86
CA GLU A 99 4.25 -2.00 -14.29
C GLU A 99 5.06 -1.34 -13.17
N VAL A 100 4.53 -1.31 -11.95
CA VAL A 100 5.26 -0.83 -10.77
C VAL A 100 6.06 -1.97 -10.16
N HIS A 101 7.24 -2.20 -10.71
CA HIS A 101 8.20 -3.14 -10.15
C HIS A 101 9.14 -2.43 -9.16
N HIS A 102 9.55 -3.14 -8.10
CA HIS A 102 10.56 -2.62 -7.19
C HIS A 102 11.86 -2.34 -7.97
N ARG A 103 12.40 -1.12 -7.79
CA ARG A 103 13.65 -0.70 -8.41
C ARG A 103 14.78 -1.67 -8.11
N GLY A 104 15.43 -2.09 -9.19
CA GLY A 104 16.75 -2.71 -9.17
C GLY A 104 16.72 -4.17 -9.57
N ARG A 105 17.78 -4.57 -10.28
CA ARG A 105 18.22 -5.95 -10.40
C ARG A 105 18.73 -6.41 -9.03
N LYS A 106 17.85 -6.45 -8.02
CA LYS A 106 18.19 -6.98 -6.71
C LYS A 106 18.39 -8.46 -6.93
N GLY A 107 19.65 -8.90 -6.92
CA GLY A 107 19.98 -10.31 -7.02
C GLY A 107 19.10 -11.08 -6.04
N THR A 108 18.58 -12.23 -6.49
CA THR A 108 17.86 -13.15 -5.62
C THR A 108 18.67 -13.37 -4.36
N ALA A 109 18.04 -13.26 -3.19
CA ALA A 109 18.74 -13.44 -1.93
C ALA A 109 19.45 -14.80 -1.93
N HIS A 110 20.79 -14.78 -1.99
CA HIS A 110 21.57 -16.01 -1.93
C HIS A 110 21.55 -16.53 -0.49
N LYS A 111 21.08 -17.76 -0.31
CA LYS A 111 21.22 -18.48 0.95
C LYS A 111 22.72 -18.74 1.16
N ARG A 112 23.36 -17.95 2.03
CA ARG A 112 24.73 -18.21 2.47
C ARG A 112 24.75 -19.49 3.31
N GLY A 113 25.63 -20.43 2.96
CA GLY A 113 25.87 -21.63 3.78
C GLY A 113 26.42 -21.27 5.15
N LYS A 114 26.42 -22.25 6.08
CA LYS A 114 27.09 -22.06 7.37
C LYS A 114 28.59 -21.81 7.12
N PRO A 115 29.21 -20.82 7.77
CA PRO A 115 30.64 -20.60 7.65
C PRO A 115 31.42 -21.81 8.15
N THR A 116 32.56 -22.10 7.53
CA THR A 116 33.49 -23.13 7.97
C THR A 116 34.00 -22.80 9.37
N ALA A 117 33.78 -23.70 10.33
CA ALA A 117 34.31 -23.56 11.68
C ALA A 117 35.77 -24.02 11.71
N TRP A 118 36.63 -23.21 12.33
CA TRP A 118 38.03 -23.54 12.55
C TRP A 118 38.27 -23.63 14.06
N GLU A 119 39.03 -24.63 14.50
CA GLU A 119 39.37 -24.86 15.91
C GLU A 119 40.88 -24.62 16.12
N ALA A 120 41.25 -23.85 17.14
CA ALA A 120 42.65 -23.65 17.55
C ALA A 120 42.96 -24.53 18.76
N THR A 121 44.04 -25.31 18.66
CA THR A 121 44.53 -26.22 19.71
C THR A 121 45.73 -25.66 20.47
N ALA A 122 46.38 -24.60 19.96
CA ALA A 122 47.50 -23.92 20.59
C ALA A 122 47.48 -22.40 20.35
N PRO A 123 48.22 -21.60 21.15
CA PRO A 123 48.38 -20.16 20.89
C PRO A 123 48.92 -19.88 19.48
N ASN A 124 48.51 -18.76 18.89
CA ASN A 124 48.95 -18.27 17.56
C ASN A 124 48.55 -19.12 16.33
N GLN A 125 47.52 -19.94 16.42
CA GLN A 125 47.03 -20.74 15.27
C GLN A 125 45.89 -20.09 14.46
N LEU A 126 45.13 -19.17 15.07
CA LEU A 126 43.98 -18.50 14.44
C LEU A 126 44.00 -17.02 14.78
N TRP A 127 43.98 -16.17 13.76
CA TRP A 127 43.83 -14.73 13.92
C TRP A 127 42.47 -14.32 13.33
N ALA A 128 41.59 -13.83 14.19
CA ALA A 128 40.29 -13.29 13.79
C ALA A 128 40.31 -11.77 13.97
N TRP A 129 39.74 -11.06 13.01
CA TRP A 129 39.53 -9.63 13.06
C TRP A 129 38.05 -9.35 12.82
N ASP A 130 37.52 -8.32 13.47
CA ASP A 130 36.16 -7.83 13.25
C ASP A 130 36.22 -6.31 13.07
N ILE A 131 35.26 -5.77 12.33
CA ILE A 131 35.13 -4.32 12.12
C ILE A 131 33.86 -3.85 12.81
N THR A 132 34.04 -3.08 13.88
CA THR A 132 32.94 -2.41 14.56
C THR A 132 32.71 -1.03 13.95
N TRP A 133 31.54 -0.81 13.37
CA TRP A 133 31.11 0.53 12.98
C TRP A 133 30.74 1.34 14.23
N LEU A 134 31.55 2.34 14.54
CA LEU A 134 31.24 3.27 15.61
C LEU A 134 30.24 4.32 15.10
N PRO A 135 29.17 4.62 15.86
CA PRO A 135 28.23 5.66 15.48
C PRO A 135 28.96 7.02 15.46
N SER A 136 28.99 7.66 14.30
CA SER A 136 29.50 9.03 14.14
C SER A 136 28.33 10.02 14.12
N THR A 137 28.50 11.16 14.78
CA THR A 137 27.57 12.30 14.73
C THR A 137 27.72 13.12 13.45
N VAL A 138 28.78 12.89 12.68
CA VAL A 138 29.06 13.58 11.43
C VAL A 138 28.49 12.77 10.27
N LYS A 139 27.39 13.24 9.69
CA LYS A 139 26.94 12.79 8.36
C LYS A 139 27.84 13.44 7.30
N GLY A 140 28.31 12.62 6.34
CA GLY A 140 29.30 12.99 5.33
C GLY A 140 29.04 14.34 4.63
N ARG A 141 30.13 15.05 4.35
CA ARG A 141 30.19 16.16 3.39
C ARG A 141 30.28 15.62 1.97
#